data_AF-A0A1I4X6L0-F1
#
_entry.id   AF-A0A1I4X6L0-F1
#
_cell.length_a   1.000
_cell.length_b   1.000
_cell.length_c   1.000
_cell.angle_alpha   90.00
_cell.angle_beta   90.00
_cell.angle_gamma   90.00
#
_symmetry.space_group_name_H-M   'P 1'
#
loop_
_entity.id
_entity.type
_entity.pdbx_description
1 polymer ?
#
loop_
_entity_poly.entity_id
_entity_poly.type
_entity_poly.pdbx_seq_one_letter_code
_entity_poly.pdbx_strand_id
1 'polypeptide(L)'
;MNLSVSSYDDLSARIAAVRDAHGERFPGGAEGRQPVHTVYVPADRFSRSTPADFGAEALRLLNTHTPGAGSFGAAFGLDPELAGPVRERVAAKLTAEPVEDVRIDFEDGYGVRDDTEEDAHVDQVVEAVAAAYQVKGLPHYWGLRVKSFADGGHERAMRTLDGFLTALRDRLGRLPGGFTITFPKVMSVDHVRLFVEFLDRLETSLGLPQGILRFEIQIETPQVLLDDEENRAGLQSFVSEAKGRITAAHFGVFDYTAALGLPPHEQRLDHPACDFARHIMQVSLAGTGVRLSDGSTNVIPRNDGPDEVNATWAVHAAHVRHSLRHGFYQGWDLHPAHLPSRYAAVYAFHLGGVDDVIGRVRAWHEQAAGNASGVMDEPATIRALTARLRRAVDCGALDESVLPAS
;
A
#
# COMPACT_ATOMS: atom_id res chain seq x y z
N MET A 1 -38.98 31.10 -27.56
CA MET A 1 -39.78 30.21 -26.70
C MET A 1 -38.91 29.81 -25.54
N ASN A 2 -39.33 30.06 -24.30
CA ASN A 2 -38.63 29.54 -23.13
C ASN A 2 -39.19 28.16 -22.81
N LEU A 3 -38.32 27.22 -22.43
CA LEU A 3 -38.71 25.90 -21.94
C LEU A 3 -39.60 26.04 -20.68
N SER A 4 -40.59 25.16 -20.53
CA SER A 4 -41.50 25.19 -19.39
C SER A 4 -40.81 24.74 -18.09
N VAL A 5 -41.25 25.21 -16.93
CA VAL A 5 -40.71 24.80 -15.62
C VAL A 5 -40.73 23.27 -15.45
N SER A 6 -41.81 22.61 -15.88
CA SER A 6 -41.92 21.15 -15.80
C SER A 6 -40.89 20.40 -16.68
N SER A 7 -40.32 21.05 -17.70
CA SER A 7 -39.25 20.47 -18.51
C SER A 7 -37.88 20.53 -17.82
N TYR A 8 -37.68 21.48 -16.89
CA TYR A 8 -36.46 21.54 -16.09
C TYR A 8 -36.49 20.58 -14.90
N ASP A 9 -37.66 20.30 -14.34
CA ASP A 9 -37.79 19.38 -13.20
C ASP A 9 -37.41 17.93 -13.57
N ASP A 10 -37.87 17.43 -14.73
CA ASP A 10 -37.47 16.12 -15.25
C ASP A 10 -35.95 16.04 -15.51
N LEU A 11 -35.40 17.05 -16.19
CA LEU A 11 -33.97 17.11 -16.47
C LEU A 11 -33.15 17.20 -15.18
N SER A 12 -33.58 18.00 -14.22
CA SER A 12 -32.94 18.15 -12.91
C SER A 12 -32.94 16.84 -12.12
N ALA A 13 -34.08 16.13 -12.08
CA ALA A 13 -34.19 14.83 -11.42
C ALA A 13 -33.26 13.78 -12.07
N ARG A 14 -33.18 13.76 -13.40
CA ARG A 14 -32.28 12.86 -14.13
C ARG A 14 -30.81 13.19 -13.92
N ILE A 15 -30.45 14.48 -13.87
CA ILE A 15 -29.09 14.93 -13.53
C ILE A 15 -28.73 14.52 -12.10
N ALA A 16 -29.66 14.66 -11.14
CA ALA A 16 -29.45 14.21 -9.77
C ALA A 16 -29.23 12.68 -9.72
N ALA A 17 -30.05 11.88 -10.40
CA ALA A 17 -29.87 10.43 -10.46
C ALA A 17 -28.53 10.02 -11.09
N VAL A 18 -28.08 10.71 -12.14
CA VAL A 18 -26.74 10.46 -12.75
C VAL A 18 -25.62 10.80 -11.78
N ARG A 19 -25.72 11.92 -11.05
CA ARG A 19 -24.76 12.32 -10.02
C ARG A 19 -24.73 11.29 -8.88
N ASP A 20 -25.88 10.85 -8.41
CA ASP A 20 -25.97 9.93 -7.27
C ASP A 20 -25.38 8.56 -7.65
N ALA A 21 -25.72 8.03 -8.83
CA ALA A 21 -25.10 6.81 -9.36
C ALA A 21 -23.57 6.95 -9.56
N HIS A 22 -23.10 8.13 -9.97
CA HIS A 22 -21.67 8.41 -10.03
C HIS A 22 -21.03 8.41 -8.64
N GLY A 23 -21.67 9.03 -7.64
CA GLY A 23 -21.20 9.06 -6.26
C GLY A 23 -21.16 7.69 -5.59
N GLU A 24 -22.10 6.80 -5.90
CA GLU A 24 -22.09 5.40 -5.41
C GLU A 24 -20.89 4.61 -5.95
N ARG A 25 -20.52 4.83 -7.23
CA ARG A 25 -19.37 4.17 -7.86
C ARG A 25 -18.03 4.81 -7.49
N PHE A 26 -18.04 6.11 -7.23
CA PHE A 26 -16.85 6.92 -6.92
C PHE A 26 -17.04 7.69 -5.61
N PRO A 27 -17.06 7.00 -4.46
CA PRO A 27 -17.31 7.63 -3.16
C PRO A 27 -16.19 8.58 -2.70
N GLY A 28 -15.00 8.51 -3.32
CA GLY A 28 -13.85 9.34 -2.98
C GLY A 28 -12.59 8.51 -2.67
N GLY A 29 -11.62 9.14 -2.00
CA GLY A 29 -10.41 8.46 -1.54
C GLY A 29 -10.72 7.52 -0.37
N ALA A 30 -9.88 6.49 -0.19
CA ALA A 30 -9.97 5.61 0.97
C ALA A 30 -9.81 6.42 2.27
N GLU A 31 -10.61 6.09 3.28
CA GLU A 31 -10.50 6.69 4.61
C GLU A 31 -9.40 6.02 5.45
N GLY A 32 -8.94 6.73 6.48
CA GLY A 32 -7.95 6.24 7.44
C GLY A 32 -6.52 6.19 6.91
N ARG A 33 -5.62 5.68 7.75
CA ARG A 33 -4.19 5.57 7.46
C ARG A 33 -3.94 4.72 6.21
N GLN A 34 -3.03 5.15 5.34
CA GLN A 34 -2.43 4.30 4.32
C GLN A 34 -0.97 4.02 4.74
N PRO A 35 -0.51 2.77 4.77
CA PRO A 35 0.87 2.49 5.13
C PRO A 35 1.81 2.98 4.02
N VAL A 36 3.02 3.40 4.37
CA VAL A 36 4.02 3.85 3.38
C VAL A 36 4.70 2.68 2.66
N HIS A 37 4.56 1.49 3.21
CA HIS A 37 5.10 0.27 2.64
C HIS A 37 4.28 -0.97 3.03
N THR A 38 4.53 -2.08 2.34
CA THR A 38 4.14 -3.43 2.74
C THR A 38 5.38 -4.31 2.71
N VAL A 39 5.72 -4.93 3.84
CA VAL A 39 6.83 -5.87 3.93
C VAL A 39 6.34 -7.28 3.60
N TYR A 40 6.95 -7.92 2.60
CA TYR A 40 6.66 -9.33 2.30
C TYR A 40 7.68 -10.24 2.99
N VAL A 41 7.20 -11.22 3.74
CA VAL A 41 8.02 -12.18 4.49
C VAL A 41 7.58 -13.60 4.17
N PRO A 42 8.47 -14.48 3.67
CA PRO A 42 8.15 -15.89 3.46
C PRO A 42 7.57 -16.55 4.71
N ALA A 43 6.52 -17.36 4.56
CA ALA A 43 5.80 -17.97 5.67
C ALA A 43 6.70 -18.81 6.60
N ASP A 44 7.67 -19.55 6.05
CA ASP A 44 8.66 -20.35 6.79
C ASP A 44 9.62 -19.50 7.65
N ARG A 45 9.75 -18.20 7.33
CA ARG A 45 10.63 -17.25 8.03
C ARG A 45 9.88 -16.28 8.92
N PHE A 46 8.56 -16.28 8.87
CA PHE A 46 7.77 -15.40 9.72
C PHE A 46 7.78 -15.90 11.17
N SER A 47 7.96 -14.95 12.09
CA SER A 47 7.94 -15.20 13.52
C SER A 47 7.26 -14.04 14.24
N ARG A 48 6.94 -14.24 15.52
CA ARG A 48 6.31 -13.20 16.35
C ARG A 48 7.13 -11.91 16.48
N SER A 49 8.46 -11.98 16.30
CA SER A 49 9.37 -10.83 16.44
C SER A 49 9.76 -10.22 15.09
N THR A 50 9.37 -10.80 13.96
CA THR A 50 9.82 -10.38 12.63
C THR A 50 9.73 -8.86 12.39
N PRO A 51 8.61 -8.16 12.69
CA PRO A 51 8.56 -6.70 12.54
C PRO A 51 9.63 -5.96 13.36
N ALA A 52 9.83 -6.37 14.62
CA ALA A 52 10.81 -5.76 15.51
C ALA A 52 12.25 -6.07 15.08
N ASP A 53 12.50 -7.30 14.62
CA ASP A 53 13.81 -7.73 14.12
C ASP A 53 14.20 -6.95 12.85
N PHE A 54 13.23 -6.71 11.95
CA PHE A 54 13.42 -5.82 10.78
C PHE A 54 13.82 -4.40 11.22
N GLY A 55 13.14 -3.84 12.22
CA GLY A 55 13.47 -2.52 12.75
C GLY A 55 14.84 -2.43 13.39
N ALA A 56 15.19 -3.41 14.23
CA ALA A 56 16.47 -3.48 14.90
C ALA A 56 17.62 -3.57 13.88
N GLU A 57 17.48 -4.40 12.86
CA GLU A 57 18.48 -4.56 11.81
C GLU A 57 18.60 -3.31 10.92
N ALA A 58 17.47 -2.73 10.51
CA ALA A 58 17.45 -1.46 9.78
C ALA A 58 18.12 -0.32 10.57
N LEU A 59 17.85 -0.22 11.87
CA LEU A 59 18.44 0.78 12.76
C LEU A 59 19.95 0.56 12.94
N ARG A 60 20.38 -0.70 13.04
CA ARG A 60 21.81 -1.05 13.11
C ARG A 60 22.54 -0.62 11.83
N LEU A 61 21.98 -0.91 10.66
CA LEU A 61 22.54 -0.48 9.36
C LEU A 61 22.59 1.06 9.27
N LEU A 62 21.49 1.73 9.61
CA LEU A 62 21.40 3.20 9.65
C LEU A 62 22.50 3.82 10.50
N ASN A 63 22.68 3.33 11.74
CA ASN A 63 23.68 3.85 12.66
C ASN A 63 25.12 3.53 12.25
N THR A 64 25.33 2.38 11.62
CA THR A 64 26.67 1.94 11.16
C THR A 64 27.14 2.77 9.97
N HIS A 65 26.30 2.98 8.96
CA HIS A 65 26.71 3.59 7.70
C HIS A 65 26.40 5.09 7.61
N THR A 66 25.44 5.58 8.40
CA THR A 66 25.03 6.99 8.43
C THR A 66 24.88 7.51 9.87
N PRO A 67 25.96 7.52 10.68
CA PRO A 67 25.88 7.90 12.10
C PRO A 67 25.49 9.36 12.35
N GLY A 68 25.71 10.25 11.37
CA GLY A 68 25.41 11.68 11.50
C GLY A 68 24.59 12.24 10.34
N ALA A 69 24.09 13.46 10.54
CA ALA A 69 23.28 14.20 9.55
C ALA A 69 24.00 14.34 8.20
N GLY A 70 25.30 14.67 8.19
CA GLY A 70 26.07 14.81 6.96
C GLY A 70 26.17 13.51 6.14
N SER A 71 26.57 12.40 6.79
CA SER A 71 26.62 11.08 6.13
C SER A 71 25.24 10.60 5.65
N PHE A 72 24.19 10.86 6.43
CA PHE A 72 22.82 10.51 6.07
C PHE A 72 22.32 11.33 4.87
N GLY A 73 22.54 12.65 4.90
CA GLY A 73 22.19 13.54 3.80
C GLY A 73 22.92 13.17 2.51
N ALA A 74 24.20 12.79 2.59
CA ALA A 74 24.96 12.31 1.44
C ALA A 74 24.43 10.96 0.90
N ALA A 75 24.19 9.97 1.77
CA ALA A 75 23.74 8.63 1.37
C ALA A 75 22.38 8.65 0.66
N PHE A 76 21.47 9.52 1.11
CA PHE A 76 20.13 9.61 0.54
C PHE A 76 19.95 10.79 -0.43
N GLY A 77 20.90 11.71 -0.56
CA GLY A 77 20.77 12.90 -1.42
C GLY A 77 19.74 13.89 -0.90
N LEU A 78 19.83 14.25 0.39
CA LEU A 78 18.95 15.21 1.05
C LEU A 78 19.59 16.58 1.16
N ASP A 79 18.75 17.62 1.25
CA ASP A 79 19.18 18.95 1.66
C ASP A 79 19.86 18.89 3.04
N PRO A 80 21.03 19.52 3.25
CA PRO A 80 21.69 19.58 4.55
C PRO A 80 20.79 20.03 5.71
N GLU A 81 19.84 20.95 5.46
CA GLU A 81 18.92 21.45 6.49
C GLU A 81 17.88 20.39 6.91
N LEU A 82 17.49 19.51 5.98
CA LEU A 82 16.54 18.42 6.25
C LEU A 82 17.22 17.17 6.79
N ALA A 83 18.51 16.96 6.51
CA ALA A 83 19.20 15.71 6.78
C ALA A 83 19.18 15.31 8.27
N GLY A 84 19.42 16.26 9.17
CA GLY A 84 19.38 16.03 10.62
C GLY A 84 17.97 15.65 11.12
N PRO A 85 16.96 16.53 10.94
CA PRO A 85 15.59 16.28 11.36
C PRO A 85 14.96 15.01 10.78
N VAL A 86 15.26 14.68 9.51
CA VAL A 86 14.79 13.45 8.87
C VAL A 86 15.46 12.23 9.50
N ARG A 87 16.79 12.24 9.69
CA ARG A 87 17.51 11.11 10.27
C ARG A 87 16.97 10.74 11.65
N GLU A 88 16.75 11.73 12.51
CA GLU A 88 16.22 11.52 13.86
C GLU A 88 14.84 10.86 13.82
N ARG A 89 13.95 11.34 12.95
CA ARG A 89 12.61 10.75 12.75
C ARG A 89 12.69 9.33 12.20
N VAL A 90 13.57 9.06 11.24
CA VAL A 90 13.79 7.71 10.72
C VAL A 90 14.25 6.77 11.82
N ALA A 91 15.24 7.17 12.63
CA ALA A 91 15.71 6.33 13.75
C ALA A 91 14.60 6.06 14.78
N ALA A 92 13.78 7.08 15.11
CA ALA A 92 12.64 6.94 15.99
C ALA A 92 11.59 5.98 15.41
N LYS A 93 11.27 6.10 14.11
CA LYS A 93 10.34 5.24 13.39
C LYS A 93 10.80 3.78 13.41
N LEU A 94 12.06 3.52 13.07
CA LEU A 94 12.63 2.16 13.09
C LEU A 94 12.63 1.51 14.48
N THR A 95 12.66 2.33 15.54
CA THR A 95 12.61 1.85 16.92
C THR A 95 11.19 1.55 17.37
N ALA A 96 10.23 2.42 17.05
CA ALA A 96 8.88 2.36 17.60
C ALA A 96 7.87 1.62 16.72
N GLU A 97 7.95 1.80 15.40
CA GLU A 97 7.03 1.22 14.43
C GLU A 97 7.75 1.01 13.08
N PRO A 98 8.69 0.06 13.00
CA PRO A 98 9.51 -0.14 11.80
C PRO A 98 8.74 -0.65 10.60
N VAL A 99 7.70 -1.46 10.82
CA VAL A 99 6.86 -2.06 9.79
C VAL A 99 5.43 -1.60 10.00
N GLU A 100 4.86 -0.88 9.05
CA GLU A 100 3.47 -0.40 9.11
C GLU A 100 2.47 -1.45 8.59
N ASP A 101 2.92 -2.27 7.65
CA ASP A 101 2.14 -3.32 7.02
C ASP A 101 3.01 -4.55 6.68
N VAL A 102 2.52 -5.75 6.99
CA VAL A 102 3.20 -7.02 6.70
C VAL A 102 2.31 -8.00 5.94
N ARG A 103 2.84 -8.64 4.90
CA ARG A 103 2.22 -9.77 4.20
C ARG A 103 3.08 -11.01 4.41
N ILE A 104 2.51 -11.98 5.12
CA ILE A 104 3.09 -13.30 5.30
C ILE A 104 2.85 -14.05 4.00
N ASP A 105 3.93 -14.31 3.29
CA ASP A 105 3.92 -14.73 1.91
C ASP A 105 3.88 -16.25 1.81
N PHE A 106 2.84 -16.78 1.18
CA PHE A 106 2.71 -18.18 0.77
C PHE A 106 2.88 -18.38 -0.74
N GLU A 107 3.31 -17.33 -1.45
CA GLU A 107 3.49 -17.33 -2.90
C GLU A 107 4.99 -17.31 -3.29
N ASP A 108 5.45 -16.41 -4.15
CA ASP A 108 6.74 -16.49 -4.84
C ASP A 108 7.93 -16.40 -3.88
N GLY A 109 7.84 -15.56 -2.84
CA GLY A 109 8.91 -15.42 -1.85
C GLY A 109 9.07 -16.66 -0.96
N TYR A 110 8.01 -17.45 -0.80
CA TYR A 110 8.00 -18.71 -0.05
C TYR A 110 8.33 -19.93 -0.93
N GLY A 111 7.96 -19.86 -2.21
CA GLY A 111 8.22 -20.88 -3.21
C GLY A 111 7.22 -22.04 -3.19
N VAL A 112 7.64 -23.16 -3.77
CA VAL A 112 6.82 -24.37 -3.93
C VAL A 112 7.21 -25.40 -2.88
N ARG A 113 6.24 -25.77 -2.03
CA ARG A 113 6.33 -26.84 -1.04
C ARG A 113 5.25 -27.88 -1.28
N ASP A 114 5.42 -29.07 -0.70
CA ASP A 114 4.32 -30.02 -0.66
C ASP A 114 3.22 -29.57 0.31
N ASP A 115 2.05 -30.21 0.20
CA ASP A 115 0.89 -29.79 0.97
C ASP A 115 1.08 -29.92 2.47
N THR A 116 1.79 -30.97 2.91
CA THR A 116 2.00 -31.23 4.34
C THR A 116 2.96 -30.23 4.97
N GLU A 117 3.98 -29.82 4.22
CA GLU A 117 4.94 -28.81 4.65
C GLU A 117 4.29 -27.44 4.73
N GLU A 118 3.49 -27.03 3.74
CA GLU A 118 2.80 -25.74 3.78
C GLU A 118 1.71 -25.70 4.86
N ASP A 119 1.01 -26.81 5.12
CA ASP A 119 0.08 -26.92 6.26
C ASP A 119 0.81 -26.74 7.61
N ALA A 120 1.99 -27.35 7.78
CA ALA A 120 2.79 -27.16 8.99
C ALA A 120 3.27 -25.71 9.17
N HIS A 121 3.61 -25.02 8.09
CA HIS A 121 3.95 -23.59 8.14
C HIS A 121 2.72 -22.72 8.44
N VAL A 122 1.52 -23.08 7.98
CA VAL A 122 0.27 -22.41 8.40
C VAL A 122 0.12 -22.48 9.92
N ASP A 123 0.29 -23.65 10.53
CA ASP A 123 0.22 -23.83 11.99
C ASP A 123 1.27 -22.98 12.72
N GLN A 124 2.51 -22.98 12.24
CA GLN A 124 3.59 -22.13 12.78
C GLN A 124 3.23 -20.65 12.72
N VAL A 125 2.71 -20.19 11.58
CA VAL A 125 2.33 -18.80 11.37
C VAL A 125 1.18 -18.40 12.30
N VAL A 126 0.20 -19.27 12.50
CA VAL A 126 -0.91 -19.04 13.45
C VAL A 126 -0.37 -18.83 14.86
N GLU A 127 0.54 -19.68 15.34
CA GLU A 127 1.14 -19.50 16.67
C GLU A 127 1.99 -18.22 16.77
N ALA A 128 2.74 -17.89 15.71
CA ALA A 128 3.51 -16.64 15.65
C ALA A 128 2.61 -15.40 15.72
N VAL A 129 1.53 -15.36 14.95
CA VAL A 129 0.52 -14.28 14.96
C VAL A 129 -0.16 -14.21 16.32
N ALA A 130 -0.57 -15.35 16.89
CA ALA A 130 -1.20 -15.40 18.20
C ALA A 130 -0.27 -14.85 19.29
N ALA A 131 1.01 -15.22 19.28
CA ALA A 131 2.00 -14.71 20.22
C ALA A 131 2.28 -13.21 20.03
N ALA A 132 2.40 -12.74 18.78
CA ALA A 132 2.55 -11.32 18.47
C ALA A 132 1.35 -10.50 18.93
N TYR A 133 0.13 -11.02 18.74
CA TYR A 133 -1.10 -10.38 19.17
C TYR A 133 -1.15 -10.15 20.68
N GLN A 134 -0.75 -11.15 21.49
CA GLN A 134 -0.76 -11.04 22.96
C GLN A 134 0.14 -9.91 23.49
N VAL A 135 1.25 -9.64 22.80
CA VAL A 135 2.19 -8.57 23.16
C VAL A 135 1.96 -7.27 22.38
N LYS A 136 0.86 -7.18 21.62
CA LYS A 136 0.55 -6.04 20.73
C LYS A 136 1.68 -5.74 19.73
N GLY A 137 2.34 -6.77 19.22
CA GLY A 137 3.46 -6.69 18.29
C GLY A 137 3.09 -6.86 16.82
N LEU A 138 1.80 -7.04 16.48
CA LEU A 138 1.35 -7.02 15.08
C LEU A 138 1.38 -5.58 14.54
N PRO A 139 1.85 -5.37 13.30
CA PRO A 139 1.73 -4.08 12.63
C PRO A 139 0.27 -3.62 12.47
N HIS A 140 0.09 -2.34 12.16
CA HIS A 140 -1.25 -1.76 12.00
C HIS A 140 -2.06 -2.47 10.91
N TYR A 141 -1.40 -2.82 9.80
CA TYR A 141 -1.92 -3.71 8.78
C TYR A 141 -1.11 -5.00 8.75
N TRP A 142 -1.76 -6.13 8.59
CA TRP A 142 -1.07 -7.41 8.48
C TRP A 142 -1.94 -8.39 7.70
N GLY A 143 -1.37 -9.47 7.21
CA GLY A 143 -2.13 -10.33 6.33
C GLY A 143 -1.35 -11.45 5.70
N LEU A 144 -2.02 -12.19 4.83
CA LEU A 144 -1.41 -13.22 4.01
C LEU A 144 -1.33 -12.73 2.56
N ARG A 145 -0.27 -13.11 1.84
CA ARG A 145 -0.33 -13.26 0.39
C ARG A 145 -0.53 -14.74 0.09
N VAL A 146 -1.70 -15.08 -0.43
CA VAL A 146 -2.05 -16.46 -0.81
C VAL A 146 -1.45 -16.80 -2.18
N LYS A 147 -1.47 -18.07 -2.60
CA LYS A 147 -1.08 -18.44 -3.98
C LYS A 147 -2.09 -17.90 -5.01
N SER A 148 -1.67 -17.84 -6.27
CA SER A 148 -2.53 -17.35 -7.34
C SER A 148 -3.58 -18.38 -7.78
N PHE A 149 -4.63 -17.89 -8.42
CA PHE A 149 -5.57 -18.70 -9.19
C PHE A 149 -5.11 -18.91 -10.63
N ALA A 150 -4.17 -18.10 -11.12
CA ALA A 150 -3.70 -18.09 -12.51
C ALA A 150 -2.78 -19.26 -12.88
N ASP A 151 -2.05 -19.80 -11.92
CA ASP A 151 -0.91 -20.70 -12.12
C ASP A 151 -1.17 -22.13 -11.60
N GLY A 152 -2.43 -22.47 -11.35
CA GLY A 152 -2.82 -23.75 -10.75
C GLY A 152 -2.72 -23.78 -9.22
N GLY A 153 -2.31 -22.69 -8.56
CA GLY A 153 -2.22 -22.59 -7.11
C GLY A 153 -3.56 -22.44 -6.36
N HIS A 154 -4.70 -22.42 -7.06
CA HIS A 154 -6.01 -22.07 -6.48
C HIS A 154 -6.47 -23.01 -5.35
N GLU A 155 -6.34 -24.34 -5.51
CA GLU A 155 -6.71 -25.28 -4.45
C GLU A 155 -5.87 -25.06 -3.19
N ARG A 156 -4.55 -24.87 -3.38
CA ARG A 156 -3.61 -24.60 -2.30
C ARG A 156 -3.89 -23.25 -1.63
N ALA A 157 -4.18 -22.21 -2.40
CA ALA A 157 -4.56 -20.89 -1.89
C ALA A 157 -5.82 -20.96 -1.00
N MET A 158 -6.85 -21.67 -1.45
CA MET A 158 -8.08 -21.86 -0.68
C MET A 158 -7.82 -22.67 0.60
N ARG A 159 -7.06 -23.77 0.51
CA ARG A 159 -6.68 -24.58 1.67
C ARG A 159 -5.89 -23.78 2.71
N THR A 160 -4.89 -23.02 2.27
CA THR A 160 -4.04 -22.20 3.15
C THR A 160 -4.86 -21.12 3.86
N LEU A 161 -5.76 -20.41 3.15
CA LEU A 161 -6.57 -19.37 3.76
C LEU A 161 -7.60 -19.94 4.76
N ASP A 162 -8.29 -21.02 4.39
CA ASP A 162 -9.23 -21.72 5.27
C ASP A 162 -8.53 -22.23 6.54
N GLY A 163 -7.46 -23.01 6.36
CA GLY A 163 -6.68 -23.57 7.46
C GLY A 163 -6.16 -22.49 8.40
N PHE A 164 -5.59 -21.41 7.85
CA PHE A 164 -5.10 -20.30 8.65
C PHE A 164 -6.22 -19.63 9.47
N LEU A 165 -7.33 -19.26 8.84
CA LEU A 165 -8.43 -18.56 9.53
C LEU A 165 -9.14 -19.46 10.54
N THR A 166 -9.31 -20.74 10.22
CA THR A 166 -9.86 -21.76 11.13
C THR A 166 -8.99 -21.90 12.37
N ALA A 167 -7.69 -22.18 12.18
CA ALA A 167 -6.76 -22.36 13.29
C ALA A 167 -6.58 -21.07 14.11
N LEU A 168 -6.53 -19.90 13.47
CA LEU A 168 -6.44 -18.62 14.17
C LEU A 168 -7.69 -18.34 15.02
N ARG A 169 -8.89 -18.63 14.48
CA ARG A 169 -10.15 -18.53 15.24
C ARG A 169 -10.10 -19.46 16.45
N ASP A 170 -9.70 -20.70 16.28
CA ASP A 170 -9.64 -21.67 17.38
C ASP A 170 -8.60 -21.25 18.43
N ARG A 171 -7.53 -20.58 17.99
CA ARG A 171 -6.42 -20.13 18.83
C ARG A 171 -6.68 -18.83 19.60
N LEU A 172 -7.39 -17.87 19.00
CA LEU A 172 -7.61 -16.52 19.55
C LEU A 172 -9.07 -16.17 19.84
N GLY A 173 -10.02 -16.94 19.30
CA GLY A 173 -11.47 -16.69 19.37
C GLY A 173 -11.95 -15.50 18.53
N ARG A 174 -11.07 -14.87 17.75
CA ARG A 174 -11.36 -13.66 16.95
C ARG A 174 -10.28 -13.44 15.89
N LEU A 175 -10.63 -12.67 14.86
CA LEU A 175 -9.67 -12.12 13.90
C LEU A 175 -9.13 -10.77 14.43
N PRO A 176 -7.82 -10.63 14.70
CA PRO A 176 -7.25 -9.34 15.04
C PRO A 176 -7.49 -8.29 13.95
N GLY A 177 -7.70 -7.03 14.36
CA GLY A 177 -7.85 -5.92 13.42
C GLY A 177 -6.60 -5.73 12.55
N GLY A 178 -6.79 -5.10 11.39
CA GLY A 178 -5.71 -4.86 10.42
C GLY A 178 -5.49 -6.02 9.44
N PHE A 179 -6.17 -7.16 9.60
CA PHE A 179 -6.06 -8.29 8.68
C PHE A 179 -6.58 -7.97 7.28
N THR A 180 -5.79 -8.29 6.25
CA THR A 180 -6.21 -8.25 4.85
C THR A 180 -5.51 -9.36 4.06
N ILE A 181 -6.04 -9.70 2.89
CA ILE A 181 -5.51 -10.77 2.04
C ILE A 181 -4.96 -10.15 0.76
N THR A 182 -3.71 -10.42 0.39
CA THR A 182 -3.21 -10.10 -0.94
C THR A 182 -3.48 -11.26 -1.88
N PHE A 183 -4.23 -10.99 -2.96
CA PHE A 183 -4.56 -11.94 -4.01
C PHE A 183 -3.67 -11.69 -5.25
N PRO A 184 -2.66 -12.56 -5.50
CA PRO A 184 -1.70 -12.37 -6.57
C PRO A 184 -2.24 -12.78 -7.95
N LYS A 185 -1.59 -12.24 -8.98
CA LYS A 185 -1.69 -12.56 -10.41
C LYS A 185 -3.14 -12.69 -10.84
N VAL A 186 -3.98 -11.75 -10.42
CA VAL A 186 -5.38 -11.73 -10.87
C VAL A 186 -5.37 -11.49 -12.37
N MET A 187 -6.04 -12.35 -13.14
CA MET A 187 -6.03 -12.27 -14.61
C MET A 187 -7.37 -11.81 -15.19
N SER A 188 -8.47 -12.04 -14.47
CA SER A 188 -9.80 -11.77 -14.96
C SER A 188 -10.74 -11.36 -13.85
N VAL A 189 -11.86 -10.77 -14.25
CA VAL A 189 -12.97 -10.43 -13.34
C VAL A 189 -13.56 -11.68 -12.68
N ASP A 190 -13.53 -12.83 -13.36
CA ASP A 190 -14.05 -14.09 -12.81
C ASP A 190 -13.18 -14.61 -11.65
N HIS A 191 -11.86 -14.36 -11.66
CA HIS A 191 -11.02 -14.63 -10.48
C HIS A 191 -11.53 -13.86 -9.25
N VAL A 192 -11.89 -12.58 -9.42
CA VAL A 192 -12.44 -11.75 -8.34
C VAL A 192 -13.78 -12.30 -7.87
N ARG A 193 -14.70 -12.64 -8.78
CA ARG A 193 -16.01 -13.20 -8.44
C ARG A 193 -15.90 -14.49 -7.64
N LEU A 194 -15.06 -15.42 -8.10
CA LEU A 194 -14.83 -16.70 -7.42
C LEU A 194 -14.17 -16.49 -6.06
N PHE A 195 -13.23 -15.55 -5.94
CA PHE A 195 -12.60 -15.24 -4.66
C PHE A 195 -13.59 -14.62 -3.68
N VAL A 196 -14.46 -13.70 -4.12
CA VAL A 196 -15.54 -13.16 -3.29
C VAL A 196 -16.49 -14.26 -2.80
N GLU A 197 -16.90 -15.17 -3.69
CA GLU A 197 -17.75 -16.31 -3.32
C GLU A 197 -17.07 -17.23 -2.29
N PHE A 198 -15.77 -17.47 -2.46
CA PHE A 198 -14.99 -18.24 -1.50
C PHE A 198 -14.93 -17.54 -0.13
N LEU A 199 -14.67 -16.23 -0.10
CA LEU A 199 -14.66 -15.46 1.16
C LEU A 199 -16.03 -15.43 1.83
N ASP A 200 -17.13 -15.30 1.07
CA ASP A 200 -18.50 -15.37 1.61
C ASP A 200 -18.76 -16.73 2.29
N ARG A 201 -18.31 -17.83 1.66
CA ARG A 201 -18.42 -19.18 2.21
C ARG A 201 -17.57 -19.36 3.46
N LEU A 202 -16.34 -18.85 3.47
CA LEU A 202 -15.46 -18.86 4.65
C LEU A 202 -16.08 -18.08 5.81
N GLU A 203 -16.56 -16.86 5.57
CA GLU A 203 -17.20 -16.05 6.62
C GLU A 203 -18.39 -16.78 7.24
N THR A 204 -19.25 -17.36 6.39
CA THR A 204 -20.40 -18.16 6.84
C THR A 204 -19.95 -19.36 7.69
N SER A 205 -18.95 -20.11 7.22
CA SER A 205 -18.49 -21.35 7.86
C SER A 205 -17.76 -21.07 9.18
N LEU A 206 -17.08 -19.93 9.28
CA LEU A 206 -16.33 -19.51 10.46
C LEU A 206 -17.16 -18.68 11.45
N GLY A 207 -18.39 -18.32 11.09
CA GLY A 207 -19.25 -17.45 11.90
C GLY A 207 -18.75 -16.02 11.98
N LEU A 208 -18.05 -15.55 10.95
CA LEU A 208 -17.54 -14.18 10.86
C LEU A 208 -18.61 -13.23 10.29
N PRO A 209 -18.59 -11.94 10.65
CA PRO A 209 -19.47 -10.95 10.04
C PRO A 209 -19.28 -10.91 8.52
N GLN A 210 -20.37 -10.84 7.77
CA GLN A 210 -20.32 -10.75 6.31
C GLN A 210 -19.55 -9.49 5.87
N GLY A 211 -18.63 -9.65 4.93
CA GLY A 211 -17.83 -8.55 4.38
C GLY A 211 -16.57 -8.22 5.18
N ILE A 212 -16.29 -8.91 6.28
CA ILE A 212 -15.11 -8.62 7.13
C ILE A 212 -13.79 -9.03 6.46
N LEU A 213 -13.80 -10.09 5.65
CA LEU A 213 -12.63 -10.52 4.88
C LEU A 213 -12.48 -9.64 3.65
N ARG A 214 -11.57 -8.68 3.77
CA ARG A 214 -11.19 -7.75 2.70
C ARG A 214 -9.88 -8.19 2.07
N PHE A 215 -9.66 -7.77 0.83
CA PHE A 215 -8.48 -8.17 0.08
C PHE A 215 -7.92 -7.06 -0.79
N GLU A 216 -6.68 -7.26 -1.20
CA GLU A 216 -5.90 -6.44 -2.10
C GLU A 216 -5.59 -7.27 -3.33
N ILE A 217 -5.58 -6.65 -4.51
CA ILE A 217 -5.24 -7.35 -5.76
C ILE A 217 -3.85 -6.94 -6.23
N GLN A 218 -3.06 -7.88 -6.73
CA GLN A 218 -1.83 -7.54 -7.46
C GLN A 218 -2.11 -7.40 -8.95
N ILE A 219 -1.74 -6.23 -9.48
CA ILE A 219 -1.85 -5.84 -10.87
C ILE A 219 -0.51 -6.11 -11.53
N GLU A 220 -0.40 -7.26 -12.18
CA GLU A 220 0.89 -7.73 -12.67
C GLU A 220 0.83 -8.53 -13.98
N THR A 221 -0.36 -8.66 -14.56
CA THR A 221 -0.54 -9.16 -15.93
C THR A 221 -0.99 -8.01 -16.83
N PRO A 222 -0.42 -7.79 -18.03
CA PRO A 222 -0.80 -6.66 -18.88
C PRO A 222 -2.30 -6.61 -19.22
N GLN A 223 -2.96 -7.76 -19.32
CA GLN A 223 -4.36 -7.93 -19.72
C GLN A 223 -5.36 -7.40 -18.69
N VAL A 224 -4.96 -7.14 -17.44
CA VAL A 224 -5.91 -6.56 -16.46
C VAL A 224 -6.03 -5.04 -16.62
N LEU A 225 -5.08 -4.42 -17.33
CA LEU A 225 -5.06 -2.98 -17.54
C LEU A 225 -6.06 -2.57 -18.64
N LEU A 226 -6.22 -3.40 -19.66
CA LEU A 226 -7.11 -3.19 -20.80
C LEU A 226 -7.96 -4.45 -20.98
N ASP A 227 -9.29 -4.32 -20.98
CA ASP A 227 -10.14 -5.48 -21.27
C ASP A 227 -9.96 -5.98 -22.70
N ASP A 228 -10.02 -7.29 -22.88
CA ASP A 228 -9.76 -7.94 -24.17
C ASP A 228 -10.88 -7.72 -25.20
N GLU A 229 -12.11 -7.43 -24.74
CA GLU A 229 -13.28 -7.33 -25.61
C GLU A 229 -13.46 -5.93 -26.23
N GLU A 230 -13.25 -4.87 -25.45
CA GLU A 230 -13.57 -3.49 -25.84
C GLU A 230 -12.39 -2.52 -25.65
N ASN A 231 -11.22 -3.01 -25.22
CA ASN A 231 -10.04 -2.23 -24.86
C ASN A 231 -10.34 -1.11 -23.86
N ARG A 232 -11.30 -1.30 -22.95
CA ARG A 232 -11.59 -0.32 -21.89
C ARG A 232 -10.69 -0.56 -20.68
N ALA A 233 -10.60 0.45 -19.83
CA ALA A 233 -9.87 0.35 -18.57
C ALA A 233 -10.48 -0.75 -17.67
N GLY A 234 -9.78 -1.90 -17.58
CA GLY A 234 -10.36 -3.13 -17.03
C GLY A 234 -10.63 -3.08 -15.52
N LEU A 235 -9.82 -2.31 -14.77
CA LEU A 235 -9.78 -2.37 -13.30
C LEU A 235 -11.09 -1.96 -12.61
N GLN A 236 -11.92 -1.13 -13.23
CA GLN A 236 -13.21 -0.73 -12.61
C GLN A 236 -14.17 -1.91 -12.46
N SER A 237 -14.14 -2.87 -13.40
CA SER A 237 -14.96 -4.07 -13.35
C SER A 237 -14.54 -4.98 -12.19
N PHE A 238 -13.23 -5.06 -11.91
CA PHE A 238 -12.71 -5.80 -10.76
C PHE A 238 -13.23 -5.21 -9.44
N VAL A 239 -13.21 -3.87 -9.30
CA VAL A 239 -13.72 -3.18 -8.09
C VAL A 239 -15.22 -3.40 -7.91
N SER A 240 -16.00 -3.29 -8.99
CA SER A 240 -17.46 -3.50 -8.94
C SER A 240 -17.80 -4.92 -8.48
N GLU A 241 -17.13 -5.92 -9.04
CA GLU A 241 -17.41 -7.33 -8.78
C GLU A 241 -16.86 -7.80 -7.42
N ALA A 242 -15.93 -7.04 -6.84
CA ALA A 242 -15.45 -7.27 -5.48
C ALA A 242 -16.46 -6.91 -4.38
N LYS A 243 -17.60 -6.28 -4.72
CA LYS A 243 -18.68 -5.92 -3.78
C LYS A 243 -18.15 -5.15 -2.54
N GLY A 244 -17.22 -4.22 -2.77
CA GLY A 244 -16.61 -3.40 -1.72
C GLY A 244 -15.49 -4.08 -0.92
N ARG A 245 -15.09 -5.33 -1.23
CA ARG A 245 -14.04 -6.05 -0.50
C ARG A 245 -12.61 -5.64 -0.89
N ILE A 246 -12.39 -5.12 -2.10
CA ILE A 246 -11.06 -4.63 -2.52
C ILE A 246 -10.70 -3.36 -1.75
N THR A 247 -9.54 -3.36 -1.09
CA THR A 247 -9.02 -2.21 -0.34
C THR A 247 -7.82 -1.54 -1.00
N ALA A 248 -7.01 -2.31 -1.72
CA ALA A 248 -5.85 -1.80 -2.44
C ALA A 248 -5.56 -2.58 -3.72
N ALA A 249 -4.87 -1.92 -4.65
CA ALA A 249 -4.29 -2.50 -5.85
C ALA A 249 -2.77 -2.29 -5.81
N HIS A 250 -2.02 -3.40 -5.83
CA HIS A 250 -0.58 -3.41 -5.71
C HIS A 250 0.04 -3.68 -7.08
N PHE A 251 1.01 -2.88 -7.53
CA PHE A 251 1.65 -3.10 -8.82
C PHE A 251 2.76 -4.15 -8.73
N GLY A 252 2.66 -5.24 -9.49
CA GLY A 252 3.69 -6.28 -9.56
C GLY A 252 4.68 -6.04 -10.70
N VAL A 253 5.79 -5.38 -10.38
CA VAL A 253 6.81 -4.93 -11.35
C VAL A 253 7.38 -6.09 -12.18
N PHE A 254 7.78 -7.18 -11.53
CA PHE A 254 8.57 -8.23 -12.17
C PHE A 254 7.73 -9.11 -13.10
N ASP A 255 6.57 -9.58 -12.65
CA ASP A 255 5.64 -10.33 -13.50
C ASP A 255 5.16 -9.48 -14.67
N TYR A 256 4.85 -8.19 -14.44
CA TYR A 256 4.42 -7.29 -15.49
C TYR A 256 5.51 -7.08 -16.56
N THR A 257 6.72 -6.74 -16.13
CA THR A 257 7.84 -6.49 -17.06
C THR A 257 8.30 -7.75 -17.77
N ALA A 258 8.26 -8.91 -17.11
CA ALA A 258 8.51 -10.21 -17.74
C ALA A 258 7.45 -10.55 -18.79
N ALA A 259 6.17 -10.30 -18.50
CA ALA A 259 5.07 -10.52 -19.45
C ALA A 259 5.17 -9.62 -20.69
N LEU A 260 5.79 -8.44 -20.56
CA LEU A 260 6.12 -7.56 -21.70
C LEU A 260 7.39 -7.98 -22.47
N GLY A 261 8.07 -9.06 -22.04
CA GLY A 261 9.29 -9.54 -22.68
C GLY A 261 10.52 -8.68 -22.41
N LEU A 262 10.51 -7.85 -21.35
CA LEU A 262 11.68 -7.06 -20.98
C LEU A 262 12.79 -7.96 -20.44
N PRO A 263 14.05 -7.77 -20.89
CA PRO A 263 15.18 -8.54 -20.40
C PRO A 263 15.43 -8.23 -18.91
N PRO A 264 16.07 -9.12 -18.15
CA PRO A 264 16.22 -8.96 -16.70
C PRO A 264 16.81 -7.63 -16.22
N HIS A 265 17.71 -7.01 -16.99
CA HIS A 265 18.30 -5.70 -16.64
C HIS A 265 17.35 -4.51 -16.84
N GLU A 266 16.25 -4.69 -17.57
CA GLU A 266 15.17 -3.71 -17.75
C GLU A 266 13.94 -4.01 -16.88
N GLN A 267 13.95 -5.11 -16.12
CA GLN A 267 12.92 -5.41 -15.11
C GLN A 267 13.17 -4.57 -13.85
N ARG A 268 12.97 -3.26 -13.99
CA ARG A 268 13.20 -2.25 -12.96
C ARG A 268 11.96 -1.41 -12.74
N LEU A 269 11.78 -0.97 -11.49
CA LEU A 269 10.59 -0.24 -11.06
C LEU A 269 10.41 1.06 -11.86
N ASP A 270 11.50 1.74 -12.20
CA ASP A 270 11.49 3.01 -12.94
C ASP A 270 11.45 2.87 -14.48
N HIS A 271 11.20 1.66 -15.00
CA HIS A 271 11.07 1.46 -16.44
C HIS A 271 9.80 2.16 -16.98
N PRO A 272 9.83 2.87 -18.13
CA PRO A 272 8.66 3.59 -18.66
C PRO A 272 7.41 2.73 -18.89
N ALA A 273 7.56 1.43 -19.15
CA ALA A 273 6.44 0.50 -19.24
C ALA A 273 5.68 0.39 -17.91
N CYS A 274 6.38 0.44 -16.77
CA CYS A 274 5.77 0.47 -15.45
C CYS A 274 5.02 1.79 -15.22
N ASP A 275 5.53 2.92 -15.74
CA ASP A 275 4.83 4.21 -15.64
C ASP A 275 3.50 4.21 -16.39
N PHE A 276 3.46 3.58 -17.58
CA PHE A 276 2.22 3.36 -18.30
C PHE A 276 1.20 2.60 -17.44
N ALA A 277 1.59 1.46 -16.85
CA ALA A 277 0.72 0.68 -15.98
C ALA A 277 0.24 1.48 -14.76
N ARG A 278 1.16 2.19 -14.09
CA ARG A 278 0.84 3.06 -12.94
C ARG A 278 -0.21 4.10 -13.29
N HIS A 279 -0.07 4.78 -14.42
CA HIS A 279 -1.03 5.82 -14.83
C HIS A 279 -2.39 5.23 -15.18
N ILE A 280 -2.43 4.06 -15.83
CA ILE A 280 -3.69 3.34 -16.05
C ILE A 280 -4.34 2.96 -14.72
N MET A 281 -3.59 2.40 -13.76
CA MET A 281 -4.09 2.09 -12.42
C MET A 281 -4.65 3.34 -11.73
N GLN A 282 -3.90 4.44 -11.76
CA GLN A 282 -4.26 5.69 -11.11
C GLN A 282 -5.55 6.29 -11.69
N VAL A 283 -5.66 6.39 -13.02
CA VAL A 283 -6.85 6.96 -13.66
C VAL A 283 -8.06 6.03 -13.50
N SER A 284 -7.86 4.71 -13.52
CA SER A 284 -8.96 3.75 -13.42
C SER A 284 -9.56 3.68 -12.02
N LEU A 285 -8.73 3.82 -10.98
CA LEU A 285 -9.11 3.62 -9.58
C LEU A 285 -9.31 4.93 -8.81
N ALA A 286 -9.06 6.10 -9.42
CA ALA A 286 -9.31 7.38 -8.78
C ALA A 286 -10.77 7.50 -8.33
N GLY A 287 -10.98 7.81 -7.05
CA GLY A 287 -12.30 8.02 -6.46
C GLY A 287 -13.07 6.75 -6.10
N THR A 288 -12.54 5.54 -6.36
CA THR A 288 -13.25 4.28 -6.05
C THR A 288 -13.07 3.81 -4.60
N GLY A 289 -12.27 4.53 -3.80
CA GLY A 289 -11.86 4.09 -2.46
C GLY A 289 -10.76 3.03 -2.44
N VAL A 290 -10.24 2.59 -3.59
CA VAL A 290 -9.14 1.62 -3.67
C VAL A 290 -7.79 2.34 -3.59
N ARG A 291 -6.95 1.93 -2.64
CA ARG A 291 -5.59 2.47 -2.47
C ARG A 291 -4.64 1.91 -3.52
N LEU A 292 -3.59 2.66 -3.84
CA LEU A 292 -2.54 2.22 -4.74
C LEU A 292 -1.26 1.94 -3.97
N SER A 293 -0.67 0.77 -4.20
CA SER A 293 0.69 0.43 -3.78
C SER A 293 1.53 0.16 -5.02
N ASP A 294 2.73 0.73 -5.06
CA ASP A 294 3.74 0.35 -6.06
C ASP A 294 4.41 -0.98 -5.65
N GLY A 295 5.24 -1.53 -6.54
CA GLY A 295 6.00 -2.74 -6.28
C GLY A 295 7.29 -2.49 -5.49
N SER A 296 8.20 -3.47 -5.54
CA SER A 296 9.54 -3.38 -4.93
C SER A 296 10.64 -3.23 -5.97
N THR A 297 11.83 -2.90 -5.48
CA THR A 297 13.10 -3.30 -6.11
C THR A 297 13.51 -4.72 -5.69
N ASN A 298 14.27 -5.43 -6.53
CA ASN A 298 14.92 -6.69 -6.19
C ASN A 298 16.36 -6.50 -5.69
N VAL A 299 16.84 -5.27 -5.62
CA VAL A 299 18.20 -4.95 -5.15
C VAL A 299 18.24 -5.01 -3.62
N ILE A 300 18.96 -5.99 -3.09
CA ILE A 300 19.23 -6.17 -1.65
C ILE A 300 20.76 -6.24 -1.44
N PRO A 301 21.29 -5.86 -0.27
CA PRO A 301 22.73 -5.92 -0.04
C PRO A 301 23.18 -7.37 0.07
N ARG A 302 24.31 -7.72 -0.57
CA ARG A 302 24.88 -9.09 -0.45
C ARG A 302 25.62 -9.32 0.87
N ASN A 303 26.01 -8.24 1.53
CA ASN A 303 26.65 -8.21 2.83
C ASN A 303 26.50 -6.80 3.44
N ASP A 304 26.89 -6.65 4.70
CA ASP A 304 26.79 -5.39 5.46
C ASP A 304 27.93 -4.41 5.16
N GLY A 305 28.68 -4.61 4.08
CA GLY A 305 29.73 -3.70 3.65
C GLY A 305 29.15 -2.35 3.24
N PRO A 306 29.85 -1.24 3.50
CA PRO A 306 29.36 0.10 3.17
C PRO A 306 28.99 0.25 1.70
N ASP A 307 29.75 -0.34 0.78
CA ASP A 307 29.47 -0.22 -0.66
C ASP A 307 28.14 -0.88 -1.04
N GLU A 308 27.86 -2.10 -0.54
CA GLU A 308 26.63 -2.84 -0.84
C GLU A 308 25.39 -2.20 -0.23
N VAL A 309 25.49 -1.76 1.03
CA VAL A 309 24.37 -1.12 1.74
C VAL A 309 24.05 0.24 1.11
N ASN A 310 25.07 1.08 0.84
CA ASN A 310 24.84 2.38 0.22
C ASN A 310 24.35 2.24 -1.23
N ALA A 311 24.84 1.26 -2.00
CA ALA A 311 24.33 1.01 -3.35
C ALA A 311 22.84 0.58 -3.32
N THR A 312 22.47 -0.30 -2.38
CA THR A 312 21.07 -0.70 -2.20
C THR A 312 20.20 0.49 -1.83
N TRP A 313 20.63 1.30 -0.86
CA TRP A 313 19.91 2.51 -0.44
C TRP A 313 19.75 3.52 -1.56
N ALA A 314 20.77 3.74 -2.38
CA ALA A 314 20.69 4.66 -3.50
C ALA A 314 19.63 4.23 -4.52
N VAL A 315 19.63 2.96 -4.93
CA VAL A 315 18.64 2.42 -5.88
C VAL A 315 17.24 2.44 -5.25
N HIS A 316 17.10 1.93 -4.04
CA HIS A 316 15.80 1.86 -3.37
C HIS A 316 15.21 3.25 -3.14
N ALA A 317 15.97 4.21 -2.61
CA ALA A 317 15.48 5.57 -2.39
C ALA A 317 15.13 6.28 -3.72
N ALA A 318 15.86 6.01 -4.80
CA ALA A 318 15.51 6.53 -6.12
C ALA A 318 14.15 6.00 -6.61
N HIS A 319 13.92 4.69 -6.47
CA HIS A 319 12.62 4.07 -6.80
C HIS A 319 11.48 4.60 -5.93
N VAL A 320 11.67 4.75 -4.62
CA VAL A 320 10.64 5.33 -3.73
C VAL A 320 10.29 6.76 -4.15
N ARG A 321 11.29 7.59 -4.49
CA ARG A 321 11.04 8.95 -5.01
C ARG A 321 10.31 8.93 -6.35
N HIS A 322 10.64 7.98 -7.22
CA HIS A 322 9.94 7.79 -8.49
C HIS A 322 8.45 7.53 -8.24
N SER A 323 8.11 6.54 -7.40
CA SER A 323 6.73 6.23 -7.01
C SER A 323 6.01 7.45 -6.43
N LEU A 324 6.64 8.17 -5.48
CA LEU A 324 6.05 9.35 -4.85
C LEU A 324 5.74 10.47 -5.87
N ARG A 325 6.61 10.70 -6.86
CA ARG A 325 6.38 11.68 -7.93
C ARG A 325 5.19 11.30 -8.81
N HIS A 326 4.90 10.01 -8.96
CA HIS A 326 3.75 9.49 -9.69
C HIS A 326 2.49 9.35 -8.82
N GLY A 327 2.53 9.78 -7.55
CA GLY A 327 1.37 9.73 -6.65
C GLY A 327 1.13 8.37 -5.98
N PHE A 328 2.11 7.47 -6.00
CA PHE A 328 2.10 6.22 -5.27
C PHE A 328 2.79 6.40 -3.92
N TYR A 329 2.00 6.41 -2.85
CA TYR A 329 2.48 6.70 -1.48
C TYR A 329 2.80 5.45 -0.66
N GLN A 330 2.49 4.27 -1.19
CA GLN A 330 2.80 2.96 -0.63
C GLN A 330 3.63 2.18 -1.65
N GLY A 331 4.57 1.35 -1.19
CA GLY A 331 5.31 0.42 -2.04
C GLY A 331 5.71 -0.85 -1.29
N TRP A 332 6.43 -1.77 -1.92
CA TRP A 332 6.85 -3.00 -1.24
C TRP A 332 8.29 -2.91 -0.73
N ASP A 333 8.56 -3.59 0.38
CA ASP A 333 9.91 -3.79 0.90
C ASP A 333 10.16 -5.29 1.15
N LEU A 334 11.33 -5.77 0.78
CA LEU A 334 11.68 -7.21 0.81
C LEU A 334 12.81 -7.54 1.80
N HIS A 335 13.45 -6.52 2.36
CA HIS A 335 14.64 -6.68 3.20
C HIS A 335 14.72 -5.56 4.24
N PRO A 336 15.23 -5.81 5.47
CA PRO A 336 15.40 -4.76 6.49
C PRO A 336 16.16 -3.52 6.00
N ALA A 337 17.15 -3.72 5.14
CA ALA A 337 17.93 -2.63 4.53
C ALA A 337 17.10 -1.66 3.67
N HIS A 338 15.87 -2.01 3.26
CA HIS A 338 14.99 -1.09 2.52
C HIS A 338 14.30 -0.05 3.43
N LEU A 339 14.14 -0.35 4.71
CA LEU A 339 13.38 0.52 5.62
C LEU A 339 14.06 1.91 5.81
N PRO A 340 15.39 2.02 6.00
CA PRO A 340 16.04 3.33 6.11
C PRO A 340 15.84 4.20 4.86
N SER A 341 16.02 3.64 3.65
CA SER A 341 15.80 4.37 2.39
C SER A 341 14.33 4.72 2.16
N ARG A 342 13.39 3.83 2.52
CA ARG A 342 11.94 4.10 2.49
C ARG A 342 11.60 5.34 3.29
N TYR A 343 11.90 5.32 4.59
CA TYR A 343 11.52 6.40 5.48
C TYR A 343 12.31 7.68 5.20
N ALA A 344 13.59 7.60 4.81
CA ALA A 344 14.36 8.76 4.41
C ALA A 344 13.73 9.47 3.20
N ALA A 345 13.33 8.73 2.16
CA ALA A 345 12.70 9.30 0.97
C ALA A 345 11.30 9.86 1.27
N VAL A 346 10.47 9.13 2.01
CA VAL A 346 9.10 9.54 2.36
C VAL A 346 9.09 10.75 3.28
N TYR A 347 9.92 10.77 4.32
CA TYR A 347 9.96 11.89 5.26
C TYR A 347 10.52 13.15 4.60
N ALA A 348 11.58 13.03 3.79
CA ALA A 348 12.08 14.17 3.02
C ALA A 348 11.01 14.72 2.05
N PHE A 349 10.23 13.85 1.40
CA PHE A 349 9.14 14.26 0.53
C PHE A 349 8.05 15.05 1.28
N HIS A 350 7.66 14.59 2.47
CA HIS A 350 6.64 15.28 3.26
C HIS A 350 7.14 16.57 3.93
N LEU A 351 8.38 16.59 4.42
CA LEU A 351 8.96 17.72 5.13
C LEU A 351 9.48 18.84 4.22
N GLY A 352 9.84 18.53 2.97
CA GLY A 352 10.34 19.53 2.02
C GLY A 352 9.32 20.66 1.76
N GLY A 353 9.61 21.88 2.22
CA GLY A 353 8.70 23.02 2.08
C GLY A 353 7.41 22.92 2.91
N VAL A 354 7.42 22.16 4.01
CA VAL A 354 6.21 21.91 4.81
C VAL A 354 5.62 23.18 5.44
N ASP A 355 6.45 24.14 5.83
CA ASP A 355 5.98 25.39 6.45
C ASP A 355 5.11 26.22 5.49
N ASP A 356 5.45 26.24 4.19
CA ASP A 356 4.62 26.86 3.14
C ASP A 356 3.28 26.14 3.00
N VAL A 357 3.30 24.80 3.00
CA VAL A 357 2.08 23.98 2.92
C VAL A 357 1.14 24.25 4.10
N ILE A 358 1.68 24.27 5.33
CA ILE A 358 0.92 24.57 6.55
C ILE A 358 0.36 26.00 6.48
N GLY A 359 1.19 26.96 6.07
CA GLY A 359 0.81 28.36 5.93
C GLY A 359 -0.35 28.56 4.94
N ARG A 360 -0.30 27.89 3.79
CA ARG A 360 -1.34 27.96 2.74
C ARG A 360 -2.67 27.35 3.20
N VAL A 361 -2.63 26.18 3.85
CA VAL A 361 -3.84 25.56 4.40
C VAL A 361 -4.45 26.45 5.48
N ARG A 362 -3.64 26.98 6.40
CA ARG A 362 -4.12 27.91 7.44
C ARG A 362 -4.75 29.17 6.86
N ALA A 363 -4.07 29.82 5.92
CA ALA A 363 -4.56 31.03 5.26
C ALA A 363 -5.90 30.80 4.57
N TRP A 364 -6.09 29.64 3.92
CA TRP A 364 -7.37 29.30 3.29
C TRP A 364 -8.51 29.15 4.30
N HIS A 365 -8.28 28.51 5.45
CA HIS A 365 -9.29 28.40 6.51
C HIS A 365 -9.63 29.79 7.12
N GLU A 366 -8.63 30.65 7.34
CA GLU A 366 -8.84 32.01 7.84
C GLU A 366 -9.61 32.90 6.85
N GLN A 367 -9.37 32.73 5.54
CA GLN A 367 -10.12 33.41 4.49
C GLN A 367 -11.55 32.91 4.38
N ALA A 368 -11.79 31.61 4.47
CA ALA A 368 -13.14 31.04 4.53
C ALA A 368 -13.92 31.57 5.74
N ALA A 369 -13.23 31.91 6.84
CA ALA A 369 -13.77 32.57 8.01
C ALA A 369 -13.94 34.11 7.88
N GLY A 370 -13.63 34.69 6.71
CA GLY A 370 -13.88 36.11 6.39
C GLY A 370 -12.75 37.09 6.73
N ASN A 371 -11.53 36.62 7.05
CA ASN A 371 -10.51 37.44 7.73
C ASN A 371 -9.26 37.86 6.91
N ALA A 372 -9.15 37.62 5.59
CA ALA A 372 -7.99 38.08 4.80
C ALA A 372 -8.20 38.19 3.29
N SER A 373 -7.31 38.95 2.61
CA SER A 373 -7.19 39.06 1.14
C SER A 373 -5.81 38.58 0.66
N GLY A 374 -5.76 37.80 -0.43
CA GLY A 374 -4.54 37.43 -1.15
C GLY A 374 -4.43 35.94 -1.51
N VAL A 375 -4.11 35.66 -2.79
CA VAL A 375 -3.96 34.36 -3.48
C VAL A 375 -4.95 33.27 -3.06
N MET A 376 -5.96 33.06 -3.89
CA MET A 376 -6.94 31.99 -3.71
C MET A 376 -6.41 30.71 -4.35
N ASP A 377 -5.81 29.83 -3.55
CA ASP A 377 -5.67 28.44 -3.96
C ASP A 377 -7.05 27.85 -4.23
N GLU A 378 -7.18 27.12 -5.34
CA GLU A 378 -8.42 26.42 -5.64
C GLU A 378 -8.74 25.39 -4.54
N PRO A 379 -10.02 25.15 -4.20
CA PRO A 379 -10.40 24.13 -3.21
C PRO A 379 -9.78 22.75 -3.48
N ALA A 380 -9.54 22.41 -4.75
CA ALA A 380 -8.87 21.17 -5.14
C ALA A 380 -7.40 21.13 -4.67
N THR A 381 -6.67 22.24 -4.82
CA THR A 381 -5.29 22.38 -4.35
C THR A 381 -5.21 22.25 -2.83
N ILE A 382 -6.09 22.93 -2.10
CA ILE A 382 -6.11 22.85 -0.63
C ILE A 382 -6.43 21.44 -0.16
N ARG A 383 -7.38 20.73 -0.79
CA ARG A 383 -7.63 19.31 -0.48
C ARG A 383 -6.38 18.45 -0.64
N ALA A 384 -5.59 18.67 -1.71
CA ALA A 384 -4.35 17.94 -1.93
C ALA A 384 -3.27 18.26 -0.87
N LEU A 385 -3.14 19.54 -0.48
CA LEU A 385 -2.22 19.98 0.57
C LEU A 385 -2.61 19.41 1.94
N THR A 386 -3.89 19.47 2.31
CA THR A 386 -4.41 18.86 3.54
C THR A 386 -4.18 17.35 3.55
N ALA A 387 -4.42 16.67 2.42
CA ALA A 387 -4.14 15.24 2.30
C ALA A 387 -2.64 14.90 2.42
N ARG A 388 -1.74 15.75 1.90
CA ARG A 388 -0.29 15.61 2.09
C ARG A 388 0.09 15.72 3.57
N LEU A 389 -0.48 16.70 4.29
CA LEU A 389 -0.21 16.90 5.71
C LEU A 389 -0.75 15.73 6.57
N ARG A 390 -1.95 15.24 6.26
CA ARG A 390 -2.51 14.06 6.93
C ARG A 390 -1.67 12.81 6.71
N ARG A 391 -1.23 12.54 5.48
CA ARG A 391 -0.28 11.44 5.18
C ARG A 391 1.03 11.57 5.95
N ALA A 392 1.55 12.79 6.09
CA ALA A 392 2.77 13.05 6.85
C ALA A 392 2.61 12.75 8.34
N VAL A 393 1.43 13.02 8.92
CA VAL A 393 1.12 12.64 10.30
C VAL A 393 0.95 11.13 10.43
N ASP A 394 0.18 10.53 9.53
CA ASP A 394 -0.11 9.09 9.54
C ASP A 394 1.14 8.21 9.49
N CYS A 395 2.19 8.63 8.78
CA CYS A 395 3.45 7.90 8.71
C CYS A 395 4.49 8.32 9.76
N GLY A 396 4.18 9.34 10.58
CA GLY A 396 5.06 9.85 11.64
C GLY A 396 6.13 10.85 11.17
N ALA A 397 6.02 11.41 9.97
CA ALA A 397 6.90 12.49 9.51
C ALA A 397 6.61 13.82 10.22
N LEU A 398 5.34 14.08 10.54
CA LEU A 398 4.87 15.28 11.25
C LEU A 398 4.09 14.88 12.51
N ASP A 399 4.16 15.73 13.53
CA ASP A 399 3.31 15.64 14.71
C ASP A 399 1.94 16.28 14.43
N GLU A 400 0.85 15.67 14.90
CA GLU A 400 -0.51 16.19 14.63
C GLU A 400 -0.70 17.63 15.13
N SER A 401 0.02 18.04 16.17
CA SER A 401 -0.06 19.40 16.75
C SER A 401 0.33 20.53 15.80
N VAL A 402 1.02 20.24 14.70
CA VAL A 402 1.42 21.25 13.71
C VAL A 402 0.35 21.50 12.64
N LEU A 403 -0.68 20.65 12.58
CA LEU A 403 -1.74 20.80 11.60
C LEU A 403 -2.60 22.04 11.92
N PRO A 404 -2.99 22.82 10.90
CA PRO A 404 -4.01 23.85 11.07
C PRO A 404 -5.31 23.24 11.61
N ALA A 405 -6.02 24.01 12.45
CA ALA A 405 -7.35 23.62 12.90
C ALA A 405 -8.26 23.43 11.67
N SER A 406 -9.00 22.31 11.66
CA SER A 406 -9.89 21.93 10.55
C SER A 406 -11.17 22.74 10.53
#